data_AF-A0A7X3X988-F1
#
_entry.id   AF-A0A7X3X988-F1
#
_cell.length_a   1.000
_cell.length_b   1.000
_cell.length_c   1.000
_cell.angle_alpha   90.00
_cell.angle_beta   90.00
_cell.angle_gamma   90.00
#
_symmetry.space_group_name_H-M   'P 1'
#
loop_
_entity.id
_entity.type
_entity.pdbx_description
1 polymer ?
#
loop_
_entity_poly.entity_id
_entity_poly.type
_entity_poly.pdbx_seq_one_letter_code
_entity_poly.pdbx_strand_id
1 'polypeptide(L)'
;MTAKVREEQNGGAATSSVSPPVGSSVKDSPAVERALARSKLYLLLSWSYLYPEDDEFLDYLQSGELVEDGRAALNSLKAALSTPIDQETEEVLQGIADHFDEVENWISAEGVNWDMQDLRDEHRRVFSNVIALDCPPYETLFGNDHVFGQSYVMGDIAGFYSAFGVQLSQDIHERLDHLSVELEFLHFLAYKESYALCHDGPEKLKTVVEAEKKFVKEHVGRWVPLFSGMLKKKAEYGFYKLIADLTAQWVAFEIAYLGVTPQPYSETDYRPANFVSPEGISFECGAQDKGNELSLLMDEVGAQNYLDKEKPESGQSGSA
;
A
#
# COMPACT_ATOMS: atom_id res chain seq x y z
N MET A 1 -63.44 13.97 -4.86
CA MET A 1 -63.64 15.24 -5.57
C MET A 1 -62.94 15.16 -6.90
N THR A 2 -63.72 15.30 -7.96
CA THR A 2 -63.41 15.13 -9.39
C THR A 2 -62.69 16.33 -9.96
N ALA A 3 -61.69 16.09 -10.81
CA ALA A 3 -61.33 17.01 -11.89
C ALA A 3 -60.98 16.18 -13.15
N LYS A 4 -61.69 16.48 -14.23
CA LYS A 4 -61.72 15.80 -15.53
C LYS A 4 -61.33 16.86 -16.56
N VAL A 5 -60.30 16.64 -17.37
CA VAL A 5 -59.96 17.45 -18.56
C VAL A 5 -59.42 16.45 -19.59
N ARG A 6 -60.25 15.96 -20.51
CA ARG A 6 -60.60 16.45 -21.87
C ARG A 6 -59.52 16.09 -22.89
N GLU A 7 -59.84 15.08 -23.70
CA GLU A 7 -59.09 14.57 -24.84
C GLU A 7 -59.10 15.59 -26.00
N GLU A 8 -57.95 15.77 -26.64
CA GLU A 8 -57.82 16.23 -28.02
C GLU A 8 -57.20 15.10 -28.85
N GLN A 9 -57.94 14.64 -29.85
CA GLN A 9 -57.43 13.80 -30.93
C GLN A 9 -56.71 14.69 -31.94
N ASN A 10 -55.46 14.37 -32.25
CA ASN A 10 -54.85 14.81 -33.51
C ASN A 10 -54.06 13.65 -34.12
N GLY A 11 -54.43 13.30 -35.35
CA GLY A 11 -53.80 12.23 -36.12
C GLY A 11 -52.42 12.64 -36.62
N GLY A 12 -51.45 11.74 -36.46
CA GLY A 12 -50.10 11.87 -36.99
C GLY A 12 -49.53 10.48 -37.26
N ALA A 13 -48.96 10.32 -38.44
CA ALA A 13 -48.52 9.06 -39.05
C ALA A 13 -47.76 8.12 -38.11
N ALA A 14 -48.06 6.82 -38.23
CA ALA A 14 -47.26 5.74 -37.67
C ALA A 14 -45.87 5.74 -38.31
N THR A 15 -44.91 6.35 -37.64
CA THR A 15 -43.50 6.03 -37.82
C THR A 15 -43.15 4.95 -36.82
N SER A 16 -42.80 3.77 -37.35
CA SER A 16 -42.26 2.66 -36.59
C SER A 16 -41.05 3.14 -35.79
N SER A 17 -41.20 3.25 -34.48
CA SER A 17 -40.08 3.43 -33.55
C SER A 17 -39.34 2.10 -33.47
N VAL A 18 -38.32 1.96 -34.30
CA VAL A 18 -37.31 0.92 -34.11
C VAL A 18 -36.56 1.32 -32.83
N SER A 19 -36.80 0.58 -31.75
CA SER A 19 -35.99 0.67 -30.54
C SER A 19 -34.52 0.48 -30.91
N PRO A 20 -33.57 1.28 -30.40
CA PRO A 20 -32.16 1.02 -30.63
C PRO A 20 -31.84 -0.37 -30.09
N PRO A 21 -30.88 -1.09 -30.72
CA PRO A 21 -30.42 -2.35 -30.16
C PRO A 21 -29.90 -2.06 -28.75
N VAL A 22 -30.21 -2.96 -27.80
CA VAL A 22 -29.74 -2.91 -26.42
C VAL A 22 -28.21 -2.94 -26.48
N GLY A 23 -27.59 -1.77 -26.52
CA GLY A 23 -26.15 -1.60 -26.41
C GLY A 23 -25.75 -2.09 -25.03
N SER A 24 -24.67 -2.86 -24.97
CA SER A 24 -24.03 -3.23 -23.71
C SER A 24 -23.98 -2.02 -22.79
N SER A 25 -24.36 -2.20 -21.54
CA SER A 25 -24.36 -1.12 -20.55
C SER A 25 -22.95 -0.53 -20.51
N VAL A 26 -22.80 0.78 -20.24
CA VAL A 26 -21.47 1.42 -20.03
C VAL A 26 -20.65 0.65 -18.97
N LYS A 27 -21.35 -0.07 -18.07
CA LYS A 27 -20.80 -0.98 -17.07
C LYS A 27 -20.05 -2.19 -17.62
N ASP A 28 -20.38 -2.66 -18.82
CA ASP A 28 -19.76 -3.85 -19.44
C ASP A 28 -18.64 -3.45 -20.42
N SER A 29 -18.14 -2.21 -20.33
CA SER A 29 -17.08 -1.76 -21.23
C SER A 29 -15.75 -2.41 -20.86
N PRO A 30 -14.88 -2.76 -21.83
CA PRO A 30 -13.56 -3.32 -21.54
C PRO A 30 -12.71 -2.44 -20.62
N ALA A 31 -12.89 -1.11 -20.63
CA ALA A 31 -12.17 -0.23 -19.71
C ALA A 31 -12.58 -0.44 -18.24
N VAL A 32 -13.87 -0.63 -18.00
CA VAL A 32 -14.41 -0.88 -16.66
C VAL A 32 -13.92 -2.22 -16.13
N GLU A 33 -13.98 -3.26 -16.96
CA GLU A 33 -13.52 -4.61 -16.61
C GLU A 33 -12.01 -4.66 -16.32
N ARG A 34 -11.18 -3.96 -17.12
CA ARG A 34 -9.73 -3.85 -16.83
C ARG A 34 -9.48 -3.25 -15.44
N ALA A 35 -10.15 -2.15 -15.12
CA ALA A 35 -9.98 -1.46 -13.84
C ALA A 35 -10.47 -2.32 -12.66
N LEU A 36 -11.59 -3.03 -12.80
CA LEU A 36 -12.08 -3.96 -11.77
C LEU A 36 -11.15 -5.16 -11.57
N ALA A 37 -10.64 -5.75 -12.65
CA ALA A 37 -9.74 -6.88 -12.57
C ALA A 37 -8.42 -6.49 -11.88
N ARG A 38 -7.83 -5.35 -12.24
CA ARG A 38 -6.65 -4.78 -11.55
C ARG A 38 -6.93 -4.55 -10.06
N SER A 39 -8.08 -3.94 -9.76
CA SER A 39 -8.54 -3.72 -8.39
C SER A 39 -8.58 -5.01 -7.57
N LYS A 40 -9.14 -6.10 -8.11
CA LYS A 40 -9.20 -7.39 -7.41
C LYS A 40 -7.80 -8.00 -7.19
N LEU A 41 -6.91 -7.92 -8.16
CA LEU A 41 -5.54 -8.44 -8.03
C LEU A 41 -4.74 -7.70 -6.95
N TYR A 42 -4.86 -6.37 -6.88
CA TYR A 42 -4.28 -5.59 -5.79
C TYR A 42 -4.81 -6.01 -4.40
N LEU A 43 -6.11 -6.27 -4.28
CA LEU A 43 -6.72 -6.66 -3.01
C LEU A 43 -6.21 -8.03 -2.52
N LEU A 44 -6.11 -9.01 -3.43
CA LEU A 44 -5.60 -10.35 -3.09
C LEU A 44 -4.15 -10.27 -2.60
N LEU A 45 -3.31 -9.48 -3.27
CA LEU A 45 -1.93 -9.26 -2.84
C LEU A 45 -1.87 -8.51 -1.51
N SER A 46 -2.72 -7.49 -1.31
CA SER A 46 -2.80 -6.75 -0.05
C SER A 46 -3.04 -7.67 1.14
N TRP A 47 -4.05 -8.55 1.07
CA TRP A 47 -4.36 -9.50 2.14
C TRP A 47 -3.22 -10.49 2.40
N SER A 48 -2.49 -10.88 1.36
CA SER A 48 -1.39 -11.85 1.46
C SER A 48 -0.20 -11.36 2.30
N TYR A 49 -0.10 -10.05 2.61
CA TYR A 49 0.98 -9.48 3.40
C TYR A 49 0.60 -9.15 4.85
N LEU A 50 -0.69 -9.16 5.20
CA LEU A 50 -1.12 -8.83 6.56
C LEU A 50 -0.72 -9.93 7.54
N TYR A 51 -0.52 -9.53 8.79
CA TYR A 51 -0.39 -10.48 9.87
C TYR A 51 -1.73 -11.24 10.05
N PRO A 52 -1.72 -12.58 10.12
CA PRO A 52 -2.95 -13.38 10.28
C PRO A 52 -3.49 -13.29 11.73
N GLU A 53 -4.40 -12.35 11.94
CA GLU A 53 -5.09 -12.10 13.22
C GLU A 53 -6.13 -13.18 13.55
N ASP A 54 -6.76 -13.76 12.54
CA ASP A 54 -7.77 -14.82 12.62
C ASP A 54 -7.62 -15.85 11.49
N ASP A 55 -8.46 -16.87 11.49
CA ASP A 55 -8.47 -17.97 10.53
C ASP A 55 -9.06 -17.62 9.16
N GLU A 56 -9.66 -16.44 8.98
CA GLU A 56 -10.36 -16.09 7.74
C GLU A 56 -9.45 -16.18 6.51
N PHE A 57 -8.23 -15.64 6.61
CA PHE A 57 -7.28 -15.69 5.51
C PHE A 57 -6.74 -17.10 5.25
N LEU A 58 -6.50 -17.89 6.30
CA LEU A 58 -6.02 -19.26 6.15
C LEU A 58 -7.10 -20.15 5.53
N ASP A 59 -8.35 -20.00 5.97
CA ASP A 59 -9.51 -20.70 5.41
C ASP A 59 -9.71 -20.33 3.93
N TYR A 60 -9.61 -19.04 3.59
CA TYR A 60 -9.68 -18.53 2.22
C TYR A 60 -8.55 -19.06 1.32
N LEU A 61 -7.36 -19.26 1.89
CA LEU A 61 -6.22 -19.86 1.20
C LEU A 61 -6.42 -21.36 1.00
N GLN A 62 -6.83 -22.09 2.04
CA GLN A 62 -7.01 -23.54 2.02
C GLN A 62 -8.24 -24.00 1.22
N SER A 63 -9.28 -23.16 1.12
CA SER A 63 -10.44 -23.39 0.26
C SER A 63 -10.10 -23.30 -1.23
N GLY A 64 -8.96 -22.69 -1.58
CA GLY A 64 -8.56 -22.40 -2.95
C GLY A 64 -9.19 -21.12 -3.52
N GLU A 65 -10.05 -20.42 -2.76
CA GLU A 65 -10.75 -19.22 -3.23
C GLU A 65 -9.78 -18.10 -3.63
N LEU A 66 -8.64 -17.95 -2.93
CA LEU A 66 -7.59 -17.00 -3.34
C LEU A 66 -7.10 -17.23 -4.78
N VAL A 67 -6.91 -18.50 -5.16
CA VAL A 67 -6.46 -18.88 -6.50
C VAL A 67 -7.58 -18.70 -7.52
N GLU A 68 -8.80 -19.15 -7.18
CA GLU A 68 -9.97 -19.02 -8.07
C GLU A 68 -10.25 -17.55 -8.41
N ASP A 69 -10.29 -16.69 -7.40
CA ASP A 69 -10.51 -15.26 -7.55
C ASP A 69 -9.38 -14.58 -8.35
N GLY A 70 -8.13 -14.98 -8.10
CA GLY A 70 -6.97 -14.49 -8.82
C GLY A 70 -7.00 -14.84 -10.30
N ARG A 71 -7.28 -16.10 -10.63
CA ARG A 71 -7.47 -16.57 -12.03
C ARG A 71 -8.65 -15.89 -12.70
N ALA A 72 -9.77 -15.73 -12.00
CA ALA A 72 -10.94 -15.06 -12.53
C ALA A 72 -10.64 -13.60 -12.88
N ALA A 73 -10.00 -12.86 -11.97
CA ALA A 73 -9.57 -11.48 -12.22
C ALA A 73 -8.58 -11.40 -13.39
N LEU A 74 -7.57 -12.26 -13.43
CA LEU A 74 -6.58 -12.29 -14.52
C LEU A 74 -7.20 -12.61 -15.88
N ASN A 75 -8.14 -13.55 -15.93
CA ASN A 75 -8.87 -13.89 -17.16
C ASN A 75 -9.74 -12.72 -17.64
N SER A 76 -10.43 -12.03 -16.73
CA SER A 76 -11.17 -10.81 -17.05
C SER A 76 -10.25 -9.70 -17.56
N LEU A 77 -9.07 -9.52 -16.95
CA LEU A 77 -8.06 -8.57 -17.41
C LEU A 77 -7.59 -8.90 -18.83
N LYS A 78 -7.20 -10.16 -19.09
CA LYS A 78 -6.80 -10.64 -20.43
C LYS A 78 -7.89 -10.38 -21.47
N ALA A 79 -9.14 -10.70 -21.15
CA ALA A 79 -10.27 -10.49 -22.06
C ALA A 79 -10.56 -9.00 -22.33
N ALA A 80 -10.28 -8.14 -21.35
CA ALA A 80 -10.57 -6.72 -21.41
C ALA A 80 -9.42 -5.87 -21.99
N LEU A 81 -8.20 -6.42 -22.08
CA LEU A 81 -7.09 -5.81 -22.80
C LEU A 81 -7.33 -5.82 -24.31
N SER A 82 -6.84 -4.78 -25.00
CA SER A 82 -7.07 -4.59 -26.43
C SER A 82 -6.54 -5.78 -27.24
N THR A 83 -7.36 -6.29 -28.16
CA THR A 83 -6.93 -7.35 -29.09
C THR A 83 -6.36 -6.76 -30.38
N PRO A 84 -5.19 -7.22 -30.87
CA PRO A 84 -4.30 -8.20 -30.26
C PRO A 84 -3.42 -7.60 -29.17
N ILE A 85 -3.24 -8.34 -28.08
CA ILE A 85 -2.24 -8.08 -27.04
C ILE A 85 -0.87 -8.40 -27.65
N ASP A 86 0.14 -7.58 -27.35
CA ASP A 86 1.51 -7.85 -27.80
C ASP A 86 2.10 -9.05 -27.05
N GLN A 87 3.08 -9.71 -27.67
CA GLN A 87 3.65 -10.95 -27.13
C GLN A 87 4.29 -10.75 -25.75
N GLU A 88 4.89 -9.60 -25.49
CA GLU A 88 5.53 -9.30 -24.20
C GLU A 88 4.48 -9.23 -23.08
N THR A 89 3.37 -8.53 -23.31
CA THR A 89 2.25 -8.48 -22.36
C THR A 89 1.62 -9.86 -22.15
N GLU A 90 1.47 -10.66 -23.20
CA GLU A 90 0.93 -12.03 -23.09
C GLU A 90 1.84 -12.93 -22.23
N GLU A 91 3.16 -12.88 -22.43
CA GLU A 91 4.15 -13.63 -21.65
C GLU A 91 4.11 -13.24 -20.17
N VAL A 92 3.98 -11.94 -19.87
CA VAL A 92 3.84 -11.45 -18.48
C VAL A 92 2.55 -11.96 -17.84
N LEU A 93 1.41 -11.86 -18.52
CA LEU A 93 0.13 -12.32 -17.97
C LEU A 93 0.06 -13.85 -17.88
N GLN A 94 0.84 -14.58 -18.69
CA GLN A 94 0.99 -16.02 -18.53
C GLN A 94 1.82 -16.36 -17.29
N GLY A 95 2.93 -15.68 -17.03
CA GLY A 95 3.70 -15.93 -15.80
C GLY A 95 2.92 -15.62 -14.52
N ILE A 96 2.07 -14.59 -14.52
CA ILE A 96 1.15 -14.32 -13.41
C ILE A 96 0.17 -15.49 -13.21
N ALA A 97 -0.33 -16.09 -14.29
CA ALA A 97 -1.19 -17.28 -14.21
C ALA A 97 -0.43 -18.48 -13.64
N ASP A 98 0.82 -18.69 -14.07
CA ASP A 98 1.67 -19.78 -13.60
C ASP A 98 1.94 -19.65 -12.09
N HIS A 99 2.08 -18.44 -11.55
CA HIS A 99 2.21 -18.24 -10.10
C HIS A 99 0.95 -18.65 -9.31
N PHE A 100 -0.26 -18.45 -9.87
CA PHE A 100 -1.47 -18.99 -9.24
C PHE A 100 -1.50 -20.52 -9.26
N ASP A 101 -1.00 -21.16 -10.33
CA ASP A 101 -0.82 -22.62 -10.38
C ASP A 101 0.18 -23.09 -9.30
N GLU A 102 1.28 -22.38 -9.12
CA GLU A 102 2.27 -22.70 -8.08
C GLU A 102 1.67 -22.58 -6.67
N VAL A 103 0.85 -21.55 -6.41
CA VAL A 103 0.15 -21.37 -5.13
C VAL A 103 -0.84 -22.52 -4.89
N GLU A 104 -1.64 -22.89 -5.88
CA GLU A 104 -2.57 -24.04 -5.79
C GLU A 104 -1.85 -25.36 -5.49
N ASN A 105 -0.73 -25.59 -6.18
CA ASN A 105 0.11 -26.77 -5.96
C ASN A 105 0.68 -26.80 -4.54
N TRP A 106 1.14 -25.65 -4.03
CA TRP A 106 1.65 -25.54 -2.66
C TRP A 106 0.54 -25.76 -1.63
N ILE A 107 -0.65 -25.16 -1.82
CA ILE A 107 -1.82 -25.38 -0.95
C ILE A 107 -2.12 -26.87 -0.87
N SER A 108 -2.20 -27.55 -2.01
CA SER A 108 -2.55 -28.97 -2.08
C SER A 108 -1.48 -29.89 -1.46
N ALA A 109 -0.21 -29.52 -1.57
CA ALA A 109 0.90 -30.35 -1.09
C ALA A 109 1.22 -30.15 0.39
N GLU A 110 1.13 -28.91 0.88
CA GLU A 110 1.59 -28.53 2.22
C GLU A 110 0.60 -27.62 2.94
N GLY A 111 0.09 -26.58 2.27
CA GLY A 111 -0.73 -25.54 2.89
C GLY A 111 -2.03 -26.06 3.54
N VAL A 112 -2.61 -27.15 3.02
CA VAL A 112 -3.79 -27.82 3.61
C VAL A 112 -3.53 -28.40 5.01
N ASN A 113 -2.26 -28.64 5.36
CA ASN A 113 -1.87 -29.17 6.67
C ASN A 113 -1.45 -28.07 7.64
N TRP A 114 -1.35 -26.82 7.19
CA TRP A 114 -0.97 -25.70 8.05
C TRP A 114 -2.12 -25.37 8.99
N ASP A 115 -1.77 -25.06 10.24
CA ASP A 115 -2.67 -24.38 11.14
C ASP A 115 -2.34 -22.88 11.23
N MET A 116 -3.15 -22.17 12.03
CA MET A 116 -2.95 -20.73 12.26
C MET A 116 -1.60 -20.38 12.86
N GLN A 117 -1.03 -21.28 13.67
CA GLN A 117 0.27 -21.04 14.30
C GLN A 117 1.40 -21.18 13.28
N ASP A 118 1.31 -22.14 12.35
CA ASP A 118 2.27 -22.30 11.25
C ASP A 118 2.33 -21.03 10.38
N LEU A 119 1.16 -20.50 9.97
CA LEU A 119 1.10 -19.28 9.16
C LEU A 119 1.66 -18.06 9.91
N ARG A 120 1.33 -17.90 11.20
CA ARG A 120 1.86 -16.82 12.05
C ARG A 120 3.37 -16.90 12.22
N ASP A 121 3.89 -18.09 12.44
CA ASP A 121 5.32 -18.28 12.67
C ASP A 121 6.11 -18.08 11.39
N GLU A 122 5.58 -18.51 10.24
CA GLU A 122 6.15 -18.21 8.95
C GLU A 122 6.12 -16.70 8.66
N HIS A 123 4.99 -16.01 8.90
CA HIS A 123 4.88 -14.56 8.72
C HIS A 123 5.95 -13.82 9.53
N ARG A 124 6.07 -14.13 10.83
CA ARG A 124 7.10 -13.55 11.70
C ARG A 124 8.51 -13.89 11.22
N ARG A 125 8.74 -15.12 10.76
CA ARG A 125 10.05 -15.55 10.27
C ARG A 125 10.53 -14.69 9.11
N VAL A 126 9.64 -14.34 8.18
CA VAL A 126 10.01 -13.60 6.95
C VAL A 126 9.91 -12.08 7.09
N PHE A 127 8.92 -11.56 7.83
CA PHE A 127 8.60 -10.13 7.91
C PHE A 127 9.06 -9.42 9.20
N SER A 128 9.68 -10.13 10.15
CA SER A 128 10.14 -9.47 11.38
C SER A 128 11.23 -8.41 11.12
N ASN A 129 11.63 -7.71 12.18
CA ASN A 129 12.66 -6.67 12.14
C ASN A 129 13.87 -7.04 13.01
N VAL A 130 14.03 -8.31 13.36
CA VAL A 130 14.96 -8.74 14.41
C VAL A 130 16.37 -8.91 13.87
N ILE A 131 16.52 -9.40 12.64
CA ILE A 131 17.80 -9.56 11.97
C ILE A 131 17.81 -8.82 10.63
N ALA A 132 19.01 -8.43 10.18
CA ALA A 132 19.17 -7.66 8.94
C ALA A 132 18.69 -8.38 7.67
N LEU A 133 18.52 -9.70 7.72
CA LEU A 133 18.01 -10.53 6.62
C LEU A 133 16.49 -10.63 6.59
N ASP A 134 15.79 -10.14 7.62
CA ASP A 134 14.34 -10.09 7.57
C ASP A 134 13.88 -9.06 6.53
N CYS A 135 12.67 -9.25 6.02
CA CYS A 135 12.08 -8.46 4.94
C CYS A 135 10.84 -7.72 5.45
N PRO A 136 10.97 -6.77 6.38
CA PRO A 136 9.86 -5.96 6.86
C PRO A 136 9.20 -5.21 5.69
N PRO A 137 7.87 -5.32 5.53
CA PRO A 137 7.16 -4.82 4.35
C PRO A 137 6.82 -3.32 4.47
N TYR A 138 7.80 -2.47 4.79
CA TYR A 138 7.61 -1.02 4.93
C TYR A 138 8.47 -0.23 3.93
N GLU A 139 7.86 0.66 3.14
CA GLU A 139 8.57 1.46 2.12
C GLU A 139 9.73 2.26 2.73
N THR A 140 9.54 2.87 3.90
CA THR A 140 10.54 3.79 4.46
C THR A 140 11.87 3.13 4.84
N LEU A 141 11.94 1.80 4.87
CA LEU A 141 13.17 1.01 5.06
C LEU A 141 14.00 0.89 3.77
N PHE A 142 13.47 1.35 2.64
CA PHE A 142 14.13 1.38 1.34
C PHE A 142 14.38 2.83 0.92
N GLY A 143 15.61 3.15 0.50
CA GLY A 143 15.91 4.42 -0.17
C GLY A 143 16.24 5.63 0.68
N ASN A 144 16.16 5.52 2.01
CA ASN A 144 16.32 6.68 2.89
C ASN A 144 17.68 6.66 3.61
N ASP A 145 18.63 7.47 3.13
CA ASP A 145 19.94 7.66 3.79
C ASP A 145 19.83 8.53 5.07
N HIS A 146 18.74 9.27 5.25
CA HIS A 146 18.52 10.20 6.36
C HIS A 146 17.10 10.13 6.91
N VAL A 147 16.94 10.38 8.22
CA VAL A 147 15.65 10.40 8.96
C VAL A 147 14.61 11.33 8.32
N PHE A 148 15.06 12.45 7.73
CA PHE A 148 14.19 13.38 7.00
C PHE A 148 13.55 12.75 5.74
N GLY A 149 14.20 11.77 5.11
CA GLY A 149 13.65 11.04 3.96
C GLY A 149 12.44 10.18 4.35
N GLN A 150 12.50 9.50 5.50
CA GLN A 150 11.37 8.71 6.01
C GLN A 150 10.16 9.59 6.30
N SER A 151 10.36 10.76 6.92
CA SER A 151 9.27 11.70 7.20
C SER A 151 8.64 12.28 5.93
N TYR A 152 9.46 12.49 4.89
CA TYR A 152 8.98 12.95 3.59
C TYR A 152 8.11 11.89 2.90
N VAL A 153 8.59 10.64 2.78
CA VAL A 153 7.83 9.53 2.19
C VAL A 153 6.52 9.31 2.95
N MET A 154 6.57 9.29 4.28
CA MET A 154 5.40 9.17 5.14
C MET A 154 4.37 10.28 4.90
N GLY A 155 4.83 11.54 4.78
CA GLY A 155 3.97 12.68 4.50
C GLY A 155 3.35 12.63 3.10
N ASP A 156 4.09 12.13 2.12
CA ASP A 156 3.62 12.00 0.74
C ASP A 156 2.51 10.93 0.63
N ILE A 157 2.73 9.74 1.19
CA ILE A 157 1.72 8.66 1.27
C ILE A 157 0.46 9.16 1.99
N ALA A 158 0.62 9.81 3.16
CA ALA A 158 -0.50 10.38 3.90
C ALA A 158 -1.25 11.45 3.08
N GLY A 159 -0.53 12.21 2.25
CA GLY A 159 -1.09 13.16 1.30
C GLY A 159 -1.97 12.51 0.24
N PHE A 160 -1.53 11.38 -0.35
CA PHE A 160 -2.35 10.59 -1.26
C PHE A 160 -3.63 10.10 -0.61
N TYR A 161 -3.56 9.50 0.58
CA TYR A 161 -4.73 8.98 1.27
C TYR A 161 -5.72 10.11 1.59
N SER A 162 -5.21 11.22 2.11
CA SER A 162 -6.02 12.41 2.43
C SER A 162 -6.67 13.02 1.19
N ALA A 163 -5.98 13.06 0.05
CA ALA A 163 -6.50 13.62 -1.21
C ALA A 163 -7.71 12.83 -1.75
N PHE A 164 -7.79 11.53 -1.43
CA PHE A 164 -8.91 10.67 -1.77
C PHE A 164 -9.92 10.49 -0.64
N GLY A 165 -9.70 11.15 0.50
CA GLY A 165 -10.59 11.09 1.65
C GLY A 165 -10.62 9.74 2.34
N VAL A 166 -9.54 8.96 2.23
CA VAL A 166 -9.38 7.67 2.90
C VAL A 166 -8.41 7.77 4.06
N GLN A 167 -8.63 6.93 5.07
CA GLN A 167 -7.80 6.82 6.27
C GLN A 167 -7.73 5.35 6.65
N LEU A 168 -6.64 4.95 7.31
CA LEU A 168 -6.53 3.60 7.84
C LEU A 168 -7.64 3.34 8.87
N SER A 169 -8.15 2.11 8.89
CA SER A 169 -9.05 1.66 9.95
C SER A 169 -8.33 1.68 11.30
N GLN A 170 -9.08 1.96 12.38
CA GLN A 170 -8.54 1.85 13.74
C GLN A 170 -8.28 0.40 14.16
N ASP A 171 -8.90 -0.55 13.45
CA ASP A 171 -8.74 -1.98 13.72
C ASP A 171 -7.43 -2.54 13.10
N ILE A 172 -6.84 -1.82 12.15
CA ILE A 172 -5.57 -2.18 11.51
C ILE A 172 -4.43 -1.52 12.25
N HIS A 173 -3.53 -2.33 12.80
CA HIS A 173 -2.37 -1.90 13.58
C HIS A 173 -1.11 -1.76 12.72
N GLU A 174 -1.27 -1.34 11.46
CA GLU A 174 -0.17 -1.14 10.53
C GLU A 174 0.15 0.33 10.27
N ARG A 175 1.36 0.56 9.80
CA ARG A 175 1.78 1.89 9.33
C ARG A 175 1.25 2.13 7.93
N LEU A 176 1.06 3.40 7.59
CA LEU A 176 0.60 3.80 6.26
C LEU A 176 1.57 3.43 5.11
N ASP A 177 2.85 3.20 5.40
CA ASP A 177 3.84 2.73 4.41
C ASP A 177 4.00 1.20 4.38
N HIS A 178 3.08 0.46 5.01
CA HIS A 178 3.06 -1.00 4.92
C HIS A 178 2.57 -1.43 3.53
N LEU A 179 3.22 -2.42 2.91
CA LEU A 179 2.91 -2.86 1.55
C LEU A 179 1.44 -3.23 1.36
N SER A 180 0.84 -3.94 2.33
CA SER A 180 -0.59 -4.27 2.29
C SER A 180 -1.48 -3.03 2.15
N VAL A 181 -1.14 -1.95 2.87
CA VAL A 181 -1.92 -0.70 2.89
C VAL A 181 -1.73 0.07 1.58
N GLU A 182 -0.50 0.10 1.05
CA GLU A 182 -0.22 0.69 -0.27
C GLU A 182 -0.93 -0.05 -1.41
N LEU A 183 -0.95 -1.39 -1.37
CA LEU A 183 -1.67 -2.22 -2.34
C LEU A 183 -3.20 -2.06 -2.21
N GLU A 184 -3.73 -1.95 -0.98
CA GLU A 184 -5.16 -1.69 -0.77
C GLU A 184 -5.56 -0.30 -1.30
N PHE A 185 -4.69 0.69 -1.17
CA PHE A 185 -4.92 2.00 -1.77
C PHE A 185 -4.94 1.93 -3.31
N LEU A 186 -4.05 1.16 -3.94
CA LEU A 186 -4.09 0.92 -5.39
C LEU A 186 -5.33 0.13 -5.82
N HIS A 187 -5.77 -0.84 -5.03
CA HIS A 187 -7.07 -1.50 -5.20
C HIS A 187 -8.21 -0.48 -5.23
N PHE A 188 -8.23 0.45 -4.26
CA PHE A 188 -9.24 1.50 -4.17
C PHE A 188 -9.18 2.45 -5.37
N LEU A 189 -8.00 2.85 -5.82
CA LEU A 189 -7.84 3.72 -7.00
C LEU A 189 -8.35 3.03 -8.27
N ALA A 190 -7.97 1.78 -8.52
CA ALA A 190 -8.46 1.03 -9.67
C ALA A 190 -9.98 0.79 -9.62
N TYR A 191 -10.55 0.58 -8.43
CA TYR A 191 -12.01 0.55 -8.26
C TYR A 191 -12.66 1.91 -8.57
N LYS A 192 -12.05 3.00 -8.11
CA LYS A 192 -12.46 4.37 -8.42
C LYS A 192 -12.36 4.69 -9.91
N GLU A 193 -11.38 4.14 -10.63
CA GLU A 193 -11.24 4.27 -12.09
C GLU A 193 -12.47 3.65 -12.78
N SER A 194 -12.79 2.40 -12.42
CA SER A 194 -13.99 1.68 -12.88
C SER A 194 -15.28 2.47 -12.61
N TYR A 195 -15.44 2.94 -11.37
CA TYR A 195 -16.59 3.75 -10.98
C TYR A 195 -16.66 5.04 -11.82
N ALA A 196 -15.51 5.68 -12.05
CA ALA A 196 -15.48 6.95 -12.75
C ALA A 196 -15.83 6.84 -14.23
N LEU A 197 -15.42 5.75 -14.88
CA LEU A 197 -15.83 5.37 -16.23
C LEU A 197 -17.34 5.26 -16.38
N CYS A 198 -18.04 4.80 -15.32
CA CYS A 198 -19.48 4.60 -15.35
C CYS A 198 -20.31 5.82 -14.90
N HIS A 199 -19.77 6.64 -13.99
CA HIS A 199 -20.59 7.56 -13.20
C HIS A 199 -20.09 9.00 -13.10
N ASP A 200 -18.78 9.23 -13.18
CA ASP A 200 -18.18 10.51 -12.78
C ASP A 200 -17.60 11.33 -13.95
N GLY A 201 -17.44 10.72 -15.12
CA GLY A 201 -17.01 11.41 -16.34
C GLY A 201 -15.48 11.62 -16.45
N PRO A 202 -15.01 12.23 -17.55
CA PRO A 202 -13.61 12.21 -17.96
C PRO A 202 -12.65 12.99 -17.04
N GLU A 203 -13.11 14.04 -16.37
CA GLU A 203 -12.24 14.83 -15.48
C GLU A 203 -11.84 14.03 -14.23
N LYS A 204 -12.82 13.42 -13.55
CA LYS A 204 -12.56 12.58 -12.39
C LYS A 204 -11.79 11.31 -12.76
N LEU A 205 -12.12 10.70 -13.90
CA LEU A 205 -11.33 9.59 -14.43
C LEU A 205 -9.85 9.96 -14.60
N LYS A 206 -9.57 11.12 -15.19
CA LYS A 206 -8.20 11.62 -15.35
C LYS A 206 -7.53 11.81 -14.00
N THR A 207 -8.20 12.39 -13.00
CA THR A 207 -7.64 12.56 -11.65
C THR A 207 -7.24 11.22 -11.02
N VAL A 208 -8.10 10.20 -11.13
CA VAL A 208 -7.81 8.86 -10.56
C VAL A 208 -6.62 8.22 -11.27
N VAL A 209 -6.63 8.18 -12.61
CA VAL A 209 -5.54 7.57 -13.40
C VAL A 209 -4.21 8.27 -13.16
N GLU A 210 -4.20 9.60 -13.02
CA GLU A 210 -2.97 10.33 -12.71
C GLU A 210 -2.48 10.06 -11.27
N ALA A 211 -3.39 9.78 -10.32
CA ALA A 211 -2.99 9.35 -8.99
C ALA A 211 -2.39 7.94 -8.98
N GLU A 212 -2.99 6.99 -9.70
CA GLU A 212 -2.41 5.64 -9.86
C GLU A 212 -1.00 5.70 -10.44
N LYS A 213 -0.82 6.45 -11.53
CA LYS A 213 0.50 6.63 -12.15
C LYS A 213 1.52 7.19 -11.18
N LYS A 214 1.17 8.25 -10.45
CA LYS A 214 2.10 8.86 -9.49
C LYS A 214 2.42 7.90 -8.36
N PHE A 215 1.41 7.25 -7.78
CA PHE A 215 1.61 6.34 -6.66
C PHE A 215 2.49 5.14 -7.04
N VAL A 216 2.23 4.50 -8.19
CA VAL A 216 3.07 3.41 -8.69
C VAL A 216 4.49 3.91 -9.04
N LYS A 217 4.63 5.10 -9.62
CA LYS A 217 5.94 5.66 -10.00
C LYS A 217 6.80 6.07 -8.81
N GLU A 218 6.19 6.67 -7.81
CA GLU A 218 6.87 7.38 -6.72
C GLU A 218 6.98 6.54 -5.44
N HIS A 219 6.16 5.48 -5.31
CA HIS A 219 6.11 4.55 -4.18
C HIS A 219 6.33 3.09 -4.64
N VAL A 220 5.26 2.28 -4.70
CA VAL A 220 5.25 0.82 -4.93
C VAL A 220 6.24 0.35 -6.01
N GLY A 221 6.27 1.03 -7.17
CA GLY A 221 7.15 0.62 -8.28
C GLY A 221 8.65 0.83 -8.05
N ARG A 222 9.05 1.58 -7.01
CA ARG A 222 10.47 1.84 -6.69
C ARG A 222 11.07 0.80 -5.76
N TRP A 223 10.31 0.39 -4.75
CA TRP A 223 10.81 -0.41 -3.63
C TRP A 223 10.36 -1.87 -3.68
N VAL A 224 9.14 -2.13 -4.17
CA VAL A 224 8.56 -3.48 -4.18
C VAL A 224 9.36 -4.48 -5.00
N PRO A 225 9.94 -4.15 -6.19
CA PRO A 225 10.78 -5.11 -6.90
C PRO A 225 11.99 -5.61 -6.08
N LEU A 226 12.65 -4.70 -5.35
CA LEU A 226 13.76 -5.05 -4.47
C LEU A 226 13.27 -5.85 -3.26
N PHE A 227 12.20 -5.40 -2.61
CA PHE A 227 11.57 -6.10 -1.49
C PHE A 227 11.18 -7.52 -1.86
N SER A 228 10.49 -7.73 -2.98
CA SER A 228 10.11 -9.06 -3.45
C SER A 228 11.32 -9.96 -3.71
N GLY A 229 12.39 -9.40 -4.30
CA GLY A 229 13.64 -10.12 -4.48
C GLY A 229 14.28 -10.56 -3.15
N MET A 230 14.22 -9.72 -2.13
CA MET A 230 14.70 -10.06 -0.77
C MET A 230 13.78 -11.09 -0.09
N LEU A 231 12.46 -10.89 -0.15
CA LEU A 231 11.48 -11.80 0.44
C LEU A 231 11.59 -13.20 -0.16
N LYS A 232 11.75 -13.31 -1.48
CA LYS A 232 11.99 -14.59 -2.16
C LYS A 232 13.23 -15.30 -1.59
N LYS A 233 14.34 -14.58 -1.42
CA LYS A 233 15.60 -15.12 -0.86
C LYS A 233 15.43 -15.55 0.60
N LYS A 234 14.67 -14.79 1.40
CA LYS A 234 14.44 -15.05 2.82
C LYS A 234 13.43 -16.17 3.08
N ALA A 235 12.37 -16.22 2.29
CA ALA A 235 11.36 -17.26 2.37
C ALA A 235 11.94 -18.61 1.94
N GLU A 236 12.80 -18.63 0.92
CA GLU A 236 13.42 -19.80 0.27
C GLU A 236 12.42 -20.73 -0.44
N TYR A 237 11.27 -20.98 0.19
CA TYR A 237 10.20 -21.86 -0.22
C TYR A 237 8.86 -21.39 0.41
N GLY A 238 7.75 -22.04 0.05
CA GLY A 238 6.45 -21.83 0.67
C GLY A 238 5.68 -20.61 0.15
N PHE A 239 4.57 -20.32 0.82
CA PHE A 239 3.60 -19.30 0.42
C PHE A 239 4.23 -17.94 0.12
N TYR A 240 5.02 -17.38 1.04
CA TYR A 240 5.57 -16.03 0.87
C TYR A 240 6.62 -15.91 -0.23
N LYS A 241 7.30 -17.00 -0.59
CA LYS A 241 8.17 -17.02 -1.77
C LYS A 241 7.35 -16.89 -3.05
N LEU A 242 6.23 -17.61 -3.13
CA LEU A 242 5.33 -17.57 -4.29
C LEU A 242 4.65 -16.21 -4.42
N ILE A 243 4.17 -15.66 -3.29
CA ILE A 243 3.59 -14.31 -3.26
C ILE A 243 4.63 -13.23 -3.60
N ALA A 244 5.90 -13.37 -3.18
CA ALA A 244 6.95 -12.46 -3.59
C ALA A 244 7.13 -12.41 -5.12
N ASP A 245 7.19 -13.58 -5.76
CA ASP A 245 7.34 -13.72 -7.22
C ASP A 245 6.12 -13.14 -7.94
N LEU A 246 4.90 -13.50 -7.52
CA LEU A 246 3.65 -12.96 -8.05
C LEU A 246 3.58 -11.43 -7.93
N THR A 247 3.89 -10.87 -6.75
CA THR A 247 3.87 -9.42 -6.52
C THR A 247 4.89 -8.70 -7.39
N ALA A 248 6.09 -9.24 -7.55
CA ALA A 248 7.12 -8.64 -8.41
C ALA A 248 6.65 -8.56 -9.86
N GLN A 249 6.06 -9.63 -10.37
CA GLN A 249 5.56 -9.68 -11.74
C GLN A 249 4.32 -8.80 -11.94
N TRP A 250 3.41 -8.76 -10.96
CA TRP A 250 2.25 -7.87 -10.98
C TRP A 250 2.65 -6.39 -11.00
N VAL A 251 3.59 -5.97 -10.14
CA VAL A 251 4.08 -4.59 -10.12
C VAL A 251 4.79 -4.23 -11.44
N ALA A 252 5.56 -5.17 -12.02
CA ALA A 252 6.17 -4.96 -13.33
C ALA A 252 5.12 -4.75 -14.44
N PHE A 253 4.05 -5.56 -14.44
CA PHE A 253 2.91 -5.37 -15.33
C PHE A 253 2.27 -3.99 -15.14
N GLU A 254 2.02 -3.57 -13.90
CA GLU A 254 1.39 -2.28 -13.59
C GLU A 254 2.23 -1.08 -14.00
N ILE A 255 3.56 -1.15 -13.82
CA ILE A 255 4.49 -0.12 -14.31
C ILE A 255 4.38 0.05 -15.84
N ALA A 256 4.35 -1.07 -16.57
CA ALA A 256 4.22 -1.08 -18.03
C ALA A 256 2.84 -0.60 -18.48
N TYR A 257 1.77 -1.11 -17.86
CA TYR A 257 0.37 -0.76 -18.16
C TYR A 257 0.10 0.73 -17.97
N LEU A 258 0.58 1.32 -16.86
CA LEU A 258 0.42 2.73 -16.55
C LEU A 258 1.39 3.64 -17.33
N GLY A 259 2.38 3.05 -18.01
CA GLY A 259 3.38 3.78 -18.80
C GLY A 259 4.27 4.67 -17.94
N VAL A 260 4.66 4.20 -16.75
CA VAL A 260 5.49 4.95 -15.80
C VAL A 260 6.91 4.40 -15.73
N THR A 261 7.84 5.20 -15.21
CA THR A 261 9.25 4.80 -15.03
C THR A 261 9.69 5.16 -13.61
N PRO A 262 9.50 4.25 -12.65
CA PRO A 262 9.99 4.41 -11.28
C PRO A 262 11.52 4.50 -11.25
N GLN A 263 12.07 5.15 -10.22
CA GLN A 263 13.49 5.10 -9.92
C GLN A 263 13.74 3.96 -8.93
N PRO A 264 14.29 2.80 -9.38
CA PRO A 264 14.39 1.62 -8.54
C PRO A 264 15.44 1.80 -7.45
N TYR A 265 15.19 1.18 -6.30
CA TYR A 265 16.18 1.03 -5.25
C TYR A 265 17.07 -0.20 -5.47
N SER A 266 18.24 -0.17 -4.87
CA SER A 266 19.25 -1.24 -4.88
C SER A 266 19.46 -1.80 -3.47
N GLU A 267 20.13 -2.95 -3.34
CA GLU A 267 20.41 -3.55 -2.01
C GLU A 267 21.18 -2.58 -1.08
N THR A 268 21.97 -1.65 -1.63
CA THR A 268 22.66 -0.62 -0.85
C THR A 268 21.75 0.46 -0.30
N ASP A 269 20.47 0.46 -0.67
CA ASP A 269 19.46 1.43 -0.22
C ASP A 269 18.57 0.86 0.89
N TYR A 270 18.69 -0.43 1.22
CA TYR A 270 17.95 -1.06 2.31
C TYR A 270 18.57 -0.73 3.67
N ARG A 271 17.73 -0.34 4.65
CA ARG A 271 18.13 0.02 6.02
C ARG A 271 17.23 -0.71 7.02
N PRO A 272 17.67 -1.84 7.60
CA PRO A 272 16.88 -2.54 8.61
C PRO A 272 16.75 -1.69 9.88
N ALA A 273 15.67 -1.86 10.64
CA ALA A 273 15.38 -1.08 11.85
C ALA A 273 16.50 -1.09 12.91
N ASN A 274 17.35 -2.14 12.92
CA ASN A 274 18.50 -2.25 13.83
C ASN A 274 19.76 -1.54 13.33
N PHE A 275 19.69 -0.78 12.22
CA PHE A 275 20.79 0.04 11.74
C PHE A 275 21.01 1.23 12.70
N VAL A 276 21.84 1.01 13.71
CA VAL A 276 22.47 2.08 14.47
C VAL A 276 23.60 2.62 13.59
N SER A 277 23.47 3.85 13.09
CA SER A 277 24.59 4.52 12.43
C SER A 277 25.81 4.47 13.36
N PRO A 278 26.97 3.95 12.94
CA PRO A 278 28.18 4.03 13.74
C PRO A 278 28.53 5.51 13.91
N GLU A 279 28.39 6.01 15.15
CA GLU A 279 29.03 7.20 15.72
C GLU A 279 29.25 8.42 14.81
N GLY A 280 28.53 9.55 15.09
CA GLY A 280 29.08 10.86 14.74
C GLY A 280 28.16 11.97 14.24
N ILE A 281 26.83 11.85 14.27
CA ILE A 281 25.97 13.00 13.94
C ILE A 281 25.69 13.80 15.21
N SER A 282 26.52 14.80 15.48
CA SER A 282 26.12 15.91 16.33
C SER A 282 25.04 16.70 15.60
N PHE A 283 23.81 16.65 16.09
CA PHE A 283 22.75 17.51 15.61
C PHE A 283 22.99 18.92 16.18
N GLU A 284 23.77 19.74 15.47
CA GLU A 284 23.62 21.19 15.59
C GLU A 284 22.31 21.57 14.89
N CYS A 285 21.21 21.46 15.63
CA CYS A 285 20.08 22.33 15.35
C CYS A 285 20.62 23.76 15.52
N GLY A 286 20.60 24.56 14.45
CA GLY A 286 21.11 25.94 14.42
C GLY A 286 20.34 26.92 15.32
N ALA A 287 19.99 26.55 16.55
CA ALA A 287 19.86 27.49 17.63
C ALA A 287 21.28 27.90 18.02
N GLN A 288 21.68 29.12 17.65
CA GLN A 288 22.86 29.75 18.24
C GLN A 288 22.63 29.77 19.75
N ASP A 289 23.24 28.81 20.45
CA ASP A 289 23.33 28.75 21.90
C ASP A 289 24.18 29.94 22.35
N LYS A 290 23.53 31.10 22.48
CA LYS A 290 24.02 32.14 23.37
C LYS A 290 23.72 31.65 24.77
N GLY A 291 24.57 30.75 25.26
CA GLY A 291 24.57 30.27 26.63
C GLY A 291 24.67 31.44 27.59
N ASN A 292 23.53 31.97 28.01
CA ASN A 292 23.34 32.72 29.24
C ASN A 292 21.87 33.08 29.57
N GLU A 293 20.86 32.46 28.97
CA GLU A 293 19.46 32.86 29.23
C GLU A 293 18.97 32.51 30.64
N LEU A 294 19.51 31.47 31.28
CA LEU A 294 19.12 31.10 32.65
C LEU A 294 19.65 32.09 33.70
N SER A 295 20.85 32.66 33.51
CA SER A 295 21.42 33.64 34.44
C SER A 295 20.75 35.01 34.30
N LEU A 296 20.43 35.41 33.06
CA LEU A 296 19.66 36.63 32.77
C LEU A 296 18.24 36.57 33.37
N LEU A 297 17.55 35.43 33.25
CA LEU A 297 16.23 35.24 33.85
C LEU A 297 16.28 35.28 35.38
N MET A 298 17.31 34.71 36.01
CA MET A 298 17.43 34.67 37.48
C MET A 298 17.71 36.05 38.10
N ASP A 299 18.43 36.93 37.40
CA ASP A 299 18.65 38.31 37.82
C ASP A 299 17.38 39.17 37.65
N GLU A 300 16.58 38.93 36.61
CA GLU A 300 15.39 39.72 36.30
C GLU A 300 14.22 39.48 37.27
N VAL A 301 14.09 38.26 37.83
CA VAL A 301 13.09 37.95 38.87
C VAL A 301 13.59 38.11 40.32
N GLY A 302 14.82 38.58 40.52
CA GLY A 302 15.36 38.86 41.88
C GLY A 302 15.44 37.62 42.80
N ALA A 303 15.48 36.42 42.23
CA ALA A 303 15.41 35.15 42.97
C ALA A 303 16.69 34.82 43.76
N GLN A 304 17.80 35.52 43.49
CA GLN A 304 19.05 35.42 44.27
C GLN A 304 18.84 35.68 45.77
N ASN A 305 17.94 36.63 46.13
CA ASN A 305 17.70 37.01 47.52
C ASN A 305 16.96 35.95 48.35
N TYR A 306 16.42 34.89 47.73
CA TYR A 306 15.73 33.80 48.42
C TYR A 306 16.64 32.64 48.81
N LEU A 307 17.78 32.46 48.13
CA LEU A 307 18.70 31.34 48.39
C LEU A 307 19.69 31.63 49.54
N ASP A 308 19.98 32.90 49.83
CA ASP A 308 20.94 33.28 50.88
C ASP A 308 20.36 33.26 52.31
N LYS A 309 19.07 32.97 52.50
CA LYS A 309 18.44 32.94 53.83
C LYS A 309 18.41 31.57 54.53
N GLU A 310 18.85 30.49 53.88
CA GLU A 310 18.86 29.15 54.48
C GLU A 310 20.28 28.57 54.67
N LYS A 311 21.14 29.29 55.39
CA LYS A 311 22.30 28.68 56.05
C LYS A 311 22.36 29.06 57.53
N PRO A 312 22.09 28.13 58.47
CA PRO A 312 22.56 28.28 59.84
C PRO A 312 24.04 27.89 59.94
N GLU A 313 24.73 28.61 60.81
CA GLU A 313 26.17 28.62 61.05
C GLU A 313 26.77 27.29 61.53
N SER A 314 28.06 27.13 61.20
CA SER A 314 29.00 26.11 61.65
C SER A 314 29.17 26.01 63.18
N GLY A 315 29.34 24.78 63.68
CA GLY A 315 29.85 24.50 65.03
C GLY A 315 30.86 23.33 65.02
N GLN A 316 32.08 23.62 65.50
CA GLN A 316 33.28 22.77 65.52
C GLN A 316 33.25 21.63 66.56
N SER A 317 33.99 20.54 66.27
CA SER A 317 35.02 19.89 67.13
C SER A 317 35.53 18.66 66.38
N GLY A 318 36.82 18.32 66.26
CA GLY A 318 37.92 18.49 67.19
C GLY A 318 38.37 17.10 67.66
N SER A 319 39.48 16.63 67.09
CA SER A 319 40.29 15.42 67.35
C SER A 319 40.09 14.59 68.63
N ALA A 320 40.20 13.27 68.47
CA ALA A 320 41.23 12.44 69.11
C ALA A 320 41.49 11.20 68.24
#